data_AF-A0A0B1P1J7-F1
#
_entry.id   AF-A0A0B1P1J7-F1
#
_cell.length_a   1.000
_cell.length_b   1.000
_cell.length_c   1.000
_cell.angle_alpha   90.00
_cell.angle_beta   90.00
_cell.angle_gamma   90.00
#
_symmetry.space_group_name_H-M   'P 1'
#
loop_
_entity.id
_entity.type
_entity.pdbx_description
1 polymer ?
#
loop_
_entity_poly.entity_id
_entity_poly.type
_entity_poly.pdbx_seq_one_letter_code
_entity_poly.pdbx_strand_id
1 'polypeptide(L)'
;MLTACNKAKRPVRRKDNNYVSNNGKDVAEWNRTCETEKNQGRQKQAGKIAAYQEWANSWAGQNNTQNSCHTAPADPGSWQAVKIITDERTGRKRLSKKDTPFNIHLNLKRAQSSIAIQIRSEYLGLNSYLHRRRVPGVENPKCQCGYPSQNAKHMILACPQWAKGRGEVLRRAKDRSYKAMMNSSEDVARITQRILHEGWIKQFRLVREVEAVQKKKENVKSRKGLGWITHWTHSVNALPKGKIET
;
A
#
# COMPACT_ATOMS: atom_id res chain seq x y z
N MET A 1 34.45 -24.06 -45.79
CA MET A 1 33.65 -22.84 -45.96
C MET A 1 32.78 -22.64 -44.72
N LEU A 2 33.30 -21.95 -43.71
CA LEU A 2 32.60 -21.67 -42.44
C LEU A 2 32.09 -20.22 -42.49
N THR A 3 30.79 -20.04 -42.71
CA THR A 3 30.17 -18.71 -42.74
C THR A 3 29.92 -18.24 -41.30
N ALA A 4 30.67 -17.22 -40.89
CA ALA A 4 30.51 -16.54 -39.60
C ALA A 4 29.17 -15.81 -39.52
N CYS A 5 28.34 -16.18 -38.56
CA CYS A 5 27.06 -15.52 -38.29
C CYS A 5 27.31 -14.32 -37.36
N ASN A 6 27.32 -13.11 -37.93
CA ASN A 6 27.48 -11.86 -37.20
C ASN A 6 26.36 -11.67 -36.17
N LYS A 7 26.72 -11.65 -34.88
CA LYS A 7 25.84 -11.23 -33.78
C LYS A 7 25.47 -9.77 -33.97
N ALA A 8 24.28 -9.50 -34.50
CA ALA A 8 23.68 -8.18 -34.46
C ALA A 8 23.55 -7.73 -32.99
N LYS A 9 24.33 -6.73 -32.59
CA LYS A 9 24.16 -6.03 -31.31
C LYS A 9 22.77 -5.40 -31.32
N ARG A 10 21.87 -5.84 -30.44
CA ARG A 10 20.60 -5.16 -30.20
C ARG A 10 20.90 -3.70 -29.84
N PRO A 11 20.25 -2.70 -30.46
CA PRO A 11 20.43 -1.33 -30.06
C PRO A 11 19.94 -1.18 -28.62
N VAL A 12 20.84 -0.75 -27.74
CA VAL A 12 20.49 -0.31 -26.40
C VAL A 12 19.57 0.89 -26.57
N ARG A 13 18.25 0.69 -26.41
CA ARG A 13 17.32 1.80 -26.24
C ARG A 13 17.76 2.55 -24.99
N ARG A 14 18.47 3.67 -25.17
CA ARG A 14 18.56 4.70 -24.15
C ARG A 14 17.14 5.14 -23.86
N LYS A 15 16.63 4.80 -22.67
CA LYS A 15 15.50 5.49 -22.10
C LYS A 15 16.04 6.83 -21.65
N ASP A 16 15.82 7.85 -22.46
CA ASP A 16 15.99 9.23 -22.02
C ASP A 16 14.92 9.47 -20.95
N ASN A 17 15.27 9.22 -19.69
CA ASN A 17 14.49 9.60 -18.53
C ASN A 17 14.55 11.12 -18.42
N ASN A 18 13.78 11.80 -19.25
CA ASN A 18 13.63 13.25 -19.21
C ASN A 18 12.63 13.64 -18.11
N TYR A 19 12.88 13.19 -16.87
CA TYR A 19 12.25 13.77 -15.69
C TYR A 19 13.06 15.01 -15.32
N VAL A 20 12.88 16.07 -16.11
CA VAL A 20 13.42 17.40 -15.77
C VAL A 20 12.66 17.83 -14.53
N SER A 21 13.35 17.75 -13.38
CA SER A 21 12.91 18.35 -12.12
C SER A 21 12.75 19.87 -12.34
N ASN A 22 11.52 20.29 -12.60
CA ASN A 22 11.17 21.69 -12.87
C ASN A 22 10.76 22.39 -11.56
N ASN A 23 11.44 22.05 -10.45
CA ASN A 23 11.04 22.38 -9.08
C ASN A 23 10.73 23.87 -8.87
N GLY A 24 11.36 24.79 -9.62
CA GLY A 24 11.10 26.23 -9.50
C GLY A 24 9.85 26.73 -10.23
N LYS A 25 9.51 26.16 -11.39
CA LYS A 25 8.27 26.49 -12.11
C LYS A 25 7.07 25.85 -11.42
N ASP A 26 7.25 24.62 -10.93
CA ASP A 26 6.24 23.90 -10.17
C ASP A 26 5.87 24.70 -8.91
N VAL A 27 6.83 25.14 -8.09
CA VAL A 27 6.51 25.89 -6.86
C VAL A 27 5.72 27.18 -7.14
N ALA A 28 6.03 27.93 -8.19
CA ALA A 28 5.31 29.16 -8.55
C ALA A 28 3.92 28.91 -9.15
N GLU A 29 3.72 27.82 -9.88
CA GLU A 29 2.42 27.39 -10.40
C GLU A 29 1.52 26.81 -9.29
N TRP A 30 2.14 26.07 -8.36
CA TRP A 30 1.52 25.55 -7.15
C TRP A 30 1.10 26.66 -6.19
N ASN A 31 1.93 27.68 -6.01
CA ASN A 31 1.60 28.86 -5.20
C ASN A 31 0.38 29.59 -5.79
N ARG A 32 0.33 29.81 -7.11
CA ARG A 32 -0.84 30.42 -7.79
C ARG A 32 -2.12 29.61 -7.60
N THR A 33 -2.03 28.29 -7.58
CA THR A 33 -3.17 27.40 -7.32
C THR A 33 -3.62 27.47 -5.85
N CYS A 34 -2.70 27.75 -4.91
CA CYS A 34 -2.97 27.80 -3.47
C CYS A 34 -3.29 29.22 -2.93
N GLU A 35 -2.94 30.29 -3.65
CA GLU A 35 -3.09 31.69 -3.24
C GLU A 35 -4.55 32.14 -3.07
N THR A 36 -5.49 31.49 -3.76
CA THR A 36 -6.92 31.86 -3.73
C THR A 36 -7.65 31.39 -2.47
N GLU A 37 -7.04 30.56 -1.63
CA GLU A 37 -7.71 29.90 -0.50
C GLU A 37 -6.95 30.14 0.82
N LYS A 38 -7.56 30.87 1.74
CA LYS A 38 -6.94 31.23 3.04
C LYS A 38 -6.89 30.06 4.04
N ASN A 39 -7.65 28.99 3.80
CA ASN A 39 -7.69 27.83 4.67
C ASN A 39 -6.63 26.78 4.28
N GLN A 40 -5.68 26.53 5.18
CA GLN A 40 -4.58 25.57 4.97
C GLN A 40 -5.04 24.15 4.60
N GLY A 41 -6.16 23.68 5.17
CA GLY A 41 -6.73 22.37 4.86
C GLY A 41 -7.25 22.28 3.43
N ARG A 42 -7.82 23.39 2.93
CA ARG A 42 -8.35 23.49 1.57
C ARG A 42 -7.25 23.69 0.53
N GLN A 43 -6.22 24.49 0.84
CA GLN A 43 -5.01 24.57 0.01
C GLN A 43 -4.39 23.19 -0.22
N LYS A 44 -4.27 22.39 0.84
CA LYS A 44 -3.78 21.00 0.75
C LYS A 44 -4.67 20.11 -0.13
N GLN A 45 -5.98 20.33 -0.19
CA GLN A 45 -6.87 19.57 -1.07
C GLN A 45 -6.75 20.02 -2.53
N ALA A 46 -6.73 21.33 -2.79
CA ALA A 46 -6.53 21.89 -4.12
C ALA A 46 -5.19 21.40 -4.72
N GLY A 47 -4.13 21.42 -3.92
CA GLY A 47 -2.83 20.88 -4.32
C GLY A 47 -2.88 19.39 -4.66
N LYS A 48 -3.54 18.55 -3.84
CA LYS A 48 -3.68 17.11 -4.16
C LYS A 48 -4.47 16.88 -5.46
N ILE A 49 -5.50 17.69 -5.72
CA ILE A 49 -6.29 17.63 -6.95
C ILE A 49 -5.41 17.99 -8.15
N ALA A 50 -4.67 19.09 -8.07
CA ALA A 50 -3.77 19.55 -9.12
C ALA A 50 -2.69 18.49 -9.43
N ALA A 51 -1.99 17.97 -8.42
CA ALA A 51 -1.02 16.88 -8.60
C ALA A 51 -1.64 15.65 -9.28
N TYR A 52 -2.85 15.25 -8.87
CA TYR A 52 -3.51 14.11 -9.48
C TYR A 52 -3.88 14.36 -10.95
N GLN A 53 -4.35 15.57 -11.27
CA GLN A 53 -4.69 15.95 -12.64
C GLN A 53 -3.46 16.05 -13.52
N GLU A 54 -2.39 16.67 -13.03
CA GLU A 54 -1.09 16.75 -13.71
C GLU A 54 -0.53 15.36 -13.99
N TRP A 55 -0.52 14.48 -12.98
CA TRP A 55 -0.17 13.08 -13.14
C TRP A 55 -1.05 12.43 -14.22
N ALA A 56 -2.37 12.49 -14.10
CA ALA A 56 -3.28 11.85 -15.07
C ALA A 56 -3.06 12.36 -16.51
N ASN A 57 -2.84 13.67 -16.68
CA ASN A 57 -2.58 14.29 -17.98
C ASN A 57 -1.21 13.87 -18.56
N SER A 58 -0.17 13.79 -17.72
CA SER A 58 1.14 13.29 -18.14
C SER A 58 1.10 11.83 -18.61
N TRP A 59 0.19 11.02 -18.03
CA TRP A 59 -0.03 9.63 -18.43
C TRP A 59 -0.73 9.50 -19.78
N ALA A 60 -1.69 10.38 -20.08
CA ALA A 60 -2.39 10.39 -21.37
C ALA A 60 -1.43 10.65 -22.55
N GLY A 61 -0.38 11.46 -22.34
CA GLY A 61 0.64 11.74 -23.36
C GLY A 61 1.58 10.57 -23.68
N GLN A 62 1.73 9.57 -22.80
CA GLN A 62 2.64 8.43 -23.01
C GLN A 62 2.02 7.27 -23.79
N ASN A 63 0.69 7.14 -23.79
CA ASN A 63 -0.01 5.98 -24.36
C ASN A 63 -0.20 6.03 -25.89
N ASN A 64 0.24 7.10 -26.58
CA ASN A 64 0.06 7.22 -28.03
C ASN A 64 1.09 6.41 -28.87
N THR A 65 1.98 5.61 -28.25
CA THR A 65 3.08 4.95 -28.99
C THR A 65 3.31 3.46 -28.76
N GLN A 66 2.48 2.73 -27.99
CA GLN A 66 2.71 1.27 -27.81
C GLN A 66 1.44 0.42 -27.77
N ASN A 67 1.34 -0.45 -28.79
CA ASN A 67 0.57 -1.70 -28.90
C ASN A 67 -0.26 -2.11 -27.67
N SER A 68 -1.57 -2.15 -27.87
CA SER A 68 -2.67 -2.15 -26.90
C SER A 68 -2.99 -3.49 -26.19
N CYS A 69 -2.08 -4.46 -26.10
CA CYS A 69 -2.42 -5.75 -25.46
C CYS A 69 -2.20 -5.80 -23.94
N HIS A 70 -1.53 -4.80 -23.36
CA HIS A 70 -1.27 -4.72 -21.92
C HIS A 70 -1.50 -3.30 -21.42
N THR A 71 -2.76 -2.93 -21.15
CA THR A 71 -3.07 -1.68 -20.43
C THR A 71 -2.24 -1.66 -19.14
N ALA A 72 -1.40 -0.65 -18.98
CA ALA A 72 -0.54 -0.55 -17.81
C ALA A 72 -1.41 -0.59 -16.53
N PRO A 73 -1.03 -1.33 -15.48
CA PRO A 73 -1.84 -1.51 -14.26
C PRO A 73 -2.25 -0.23 -13.52
N ALA A 74 -1.73 0.93 -13.94
CA ALA A 74 -1.93 2.24 -13.33
C ALA A 74 -2.48 3.29 -14.33
N ASP A 75 -3.00 2.88 -15.49
CA ASP A 75 -3.68 3.79 -16.42
C ASP A 75 -4.82 4.54 -15.68
N PRO A 76 -4.82 5.89 -15.65
CA PRO A 76 -5.82 6.67 -14.94
C PRO A 76 -7.26 6.38 -15.38
N GLY A 77 -7.47 6.04 -16.65
CA GLY A 77 -8.80 5.77 -17.22
C GLY A 77 -9.41 4.48 -16.67
N SER A 78 -8.60 3.43 -16.53
CA SER A 78 -9.02 2.12 -16.03
C SER A 78 -8.86 1.93 -14.51
N TRP A 79 -7.84 2.55 -13.89
CA TRP A 79 -7.51 2.33 -12.48
C TRP A 79 -8.30 3.21 -11.51
N GLN A 80 -8.88 4.34 -11.95
CA GLN A 80 -9.75 5.25 -11.19
C GLN A 80 -9.36 5.38 -9.69
N ALA A 81 -8.09 5.69 -9.42
CA ALA A 81 -7.52 5.61 -8.07
C ALA A 81 -8.25 6.49 -7.04
N VAL A 82 -8.78 7.62 -7.50
CA VAL A 82 -9.54 8.60 -6.74
C VAL A 82 -10.65 9.18 -7.61
N LYS A 83 -11.77 9.53 -7.00
CA LYS A 83 -12.88 10.25 -7.63
C LYS A 83 -12.80 11.72 -7.20
N ILE A 84 -12.87 12.64 -8.16
CA ILE A 84 -13.05 14.06 -7.85
C ILE A 84 -14.55 14.29 -7.73
N ILE A 85 -15.02 14.59 -6.51
CA ILE A 85 -16.41 14.92 -6.24
C ILE A 85 -16.52 16.43 -6.16
N THR A 86 -17.51 17.00 -6.84
CA THR A 86 -17.86 18.41 -6.70
C THR A 86 -19.01 18.55 -5.71
N ASP A 87 -18.87 19.44 -4.74
CA ASP A 87 -19.94 19.83 -3.82
C ASP A 87 -20.92 20.74 -4.57
N GLU A 88 -22.16 20.30 -4.69
CA GLU A 88 -23.19 20.98 -5.50
C GLU A 88 -23.53 22.38 -4.97
N ARG A 89 -23.48 22.57 -3.64
CA ARG A 89 -23.85 23.84 -2.99
C ARG A 89 -22.75 24.89 -3.12
N THR A 90 -21.50 24.46 -3.11
CA THR A 90 -20.33 25.36 -3.06
C THR A 90 -19.48 25.33 -4.33
N GLY A 91 -19.77 24.44 -5.28
CA GLY A 91 -18.97 24.19 -6.48
C GLY A 91 -17.58 23.59 -6.19
N ARG A 92 -17.32 23.18 -4.94
CA ARG A 92 -15.97 22.83 -4.49
C ARG A 92 -15.60 21.40 -4.86
N LYS A 93 -14.41 21.21 -5.42
CA LYS A 93 -13.86 19.88 -5.74
C LYS A 93 -13.16 19.27 -4.53
N ARG A 94 -13.38 17.98 -4.29
CA ARG A 94 -12.71 17.17 -3.26
C ARG A 94 -12.32 15.81 -3.80
N LEU A 95 -11.17 15.30 -3.37
CA LEU A 95 -10.78 13.91 -3.68
C LEU A 95 -11.47 12.95 -2.73
N SER A 96 -12.14 11.95 -3.30
CA SER A 96 -12.71 10.82 -2.60
C SER A 96 -12.00 9.53 -3.01
N LYS A 97 -11.69 8.72 -2.01
CA LYS A 97 -11.15 7.36 -2.16
C LYS A 97 -12.23 6.29 -2.02
N LYS A 98 -13.48 6.72 -1.82
CA LYS A 98 -14.61 5.81 -1.62
C LYS A 98 -14.91 5.12 -2.95
N ASP A 99 -15.14 3.81 -2.88
CA ASP A 99 -15.42 2.95 -4.03
C ASP A 99 -14.33 3.00 -5.11
N THR A 100 -13.07 3.27 -4.71
CA THR A 100 -11.90 3.15 -5.58
C THR A 100 -11.01 1.99 -5.14
N PRO A 101 -10.10 1.50 -6.00
CA PRO A 101 -9.13 0.48 -5.61
C PRO A 101 -8.27 0.88 -4.39
N PHE A 102 -8.18 2.17 -4.06
CA PHE A 102 -7.49 2.63 -2.85
C PHE A 102 -8.18 2.20 -1.55
N ASN A 103 -9.50 1.98 -1.58
CA ASN A 103 -10.29 1.63 -0.40
C ASN A 103 -9.78 0.34 0.28
N ILE A 104 -9.22 -0.60 -0.50
CA ILE A 104 -8.65 -1.83 0.05
C ILE A 104 -7.45 -1.58 0.98
N HIS A 105 -6.79 -0.43 0.85
CA HIS A 105 -5.56 -0.08 1.59
C HIS A 105 -5.80 0.83 2.80
N LEU A 106 -6.98 1.40 2.98
CA LEU A 106 -7.23 2.45 3.99
C LEU A 106 -6.94 1.99 5.43
N ASN A 107 -7.26 0.73 5.74
CA ASN A 107 -7.12 0.18 7.10
C ASN A 107 -6.02 -0.88 7.21
N LEU A 108 -5.12 -0.93 6.22
CA LEU A 108 -4.01 -1.87 6.20
C LEU A 108 -2.73 -1.21 6.71
N LYS A 109 -1.97 -1.94 7.52
CA LYS A 109 -0.59 -1.56 7.82
C LYS A 109 0.25 -1.55 6.54
N ARG A 110 1.37 -0.82 6.54
CA ARG A 110 2.28 -0.73 5.39
C ARG A 110 2.64 -2.10 4.81
N ALA A 111 3.02 -3.06 5.66
CA ALA A 111 3.37 -4.41 5.22
C ALA A 111 2.16 -5.17 4.65
N GLN A 112 0.98 -5.05 5.25
CA GLN A 112 -0.24 -5.65 4.73
C GLN A 112 -0.62 -5.08 3.37
N SER A 113 -0.51 -3.75 3.19
CA SER A 113 -0.71 -3.11 1.90
C SER A 113 0.28 -3.59 0.84
N SER A 114 1.57 -3.73 1.18
CA SER A 114 2.57 -4.30 0.26
C SER A 114 2.24 -5.74 -0.14
N ILE A 115 1.84 -6.58 0.82
CA ILE A 115 1.40 -7.95 0.56
C ILE A 115 0.16 -7.95 -0.36
N ALA A 116 -0.83 -7.11 -0.06
CA ALA A 116 -2.06 -7.03 -0.83
C ALA A 116 -1.81 -6.66 -2.30
N ILE A 117 -0.94 -5.67 -2.55
CA ILE A 117 -0.53 -5.28 -3.90
C ILE A 117 0.07 -6.48 -4.63
N GLN A 118 1.03 -7.15 -4.01
CA GLN A 118 1.76 -8.24 -4.65
C GLN A 118 0.88 -9.47 -4.88
N ILE A 119 -0.05 -9.79 -3.98
CA ILE A 119 -1.05 -10.85 -4.18
C ILE A 119 -1.95 -10.53 -5.38
N ARG A 120 -2.46 -9.30 -5.45
CA ARG A 120 -3.37 -8.86 -6.51
C ARG A 120 -2.68 -8.83 -7.88
N SER A 121 -1.40 -8.48 -7.94
CA SER A 121 -0.62 -8.49 -9.17
C SER A 121 0.04 -9.84 -9.49
N GLU A 122 -0.03 -10.80 -8.56
CA GLU A 122 0.78 -12.04 -8.56
C GLU A 122 2.30 -11.80 -8.68
N TYR A 123 2.79 -10.59 -8.35
CA TYR A 123 4.22 -10.27 -8.32
C TYR A 123 4.81 -10.61 -6.96
N LEU A 124 4.82 -11.91 -6.67
CA LEU A 124 5.28 -12.50 -5.42
C LEU A 124 6.40 -13.49 -5.68
N GLY A 125 7.23 -13.74 -4.67
CA GLY A 125 8.23 -14.81 -4.69
C GLY A 125 7.64 -16.22 -4.61
N LEU A 126 6.63 -16.53 -5.43
CA LEU A 126 6.05 -17.87 -5.57
C LEU A 126 6.57 -18.53 -6.85
N ASN A 127 6.66 -19.86 -6.84
CA ASN A 127 7.25 -20.60 -7.96
C ASN A 127 6.57 -20.30 -9.30
N SER A 128 5.25 -20.06 -9.34
CA SER A 128 4.57 -19.74 -10.59
C SER A 128 5.09 -18.45 -11.24
N TYR A 129 5.35 -17.41 -10.44
CA TYR A 129 5.89 -16.14 -10.91
C TYR A 129 7.39 -16.25 -11.21
N LEU A 130 8.16 -16.85 -10.30
CA LEU A 130 9.61 -16.99 -10.44
C LEU A 130 9.98 -17.84 -11.67
N HIS A 131 9.28 -18.95 -11.89
CA HIS A 131 9.44 -19.78 -13.09
C HIS A 131 9.11 -19.00 -14.37
N ARG A 132 8.00 -18.24 -14.39
CA ARG A 132 7.63 -17.38 -15.54
C ARG A 132 8.71 -16.35 -15.86
N ARG A 133 9.41 -15.85 -14.84
CA ARG A 133 10.53 -14.89 -14.98
C ARG A 133 11.88 -15.57 -15.22
N ARG A 134 11.94 -16.90 -15.29
CA ARG A 134 13.17 -17.69 -15.51
C ARG A 134 14.26 -17.40 -14.47
N VAL A 135 13.85 -17.30 -13.20
CA VAL A 135 14.80 -17.12 -12.08
C VAL A 135 15.64 -18.39 -11.94
N PRO A 136 16.99 -18.30 -11.93
CA PRO A 136 17.85 -19.46 -11.75
C PRO A 136 17.51 -20.26 -10.49
N GLY A 137 17.47 -21.59 -10.60
CA GLY A 137 17.13 -22.49 -9.50
C GLY A 137 15.62 -22.72 -9.30
N VAL A 138 14.76 -22.15 -10.15
CA VAL A 138 13.30 -22.43 -10.16
C VAL A 138 12.90 -23.04 -11.50
N GLU A 139 13.12 -24.35 -11.60
CA GLU A 139 12.90 -25.12 -12.85
C GLU A 139 11.43 -25.48 -13.11
N ASN A 140 10.56 -25.42 -12.10
CA ASN A 140 9.15 -25.70 -12.27
C ASN A 140 8.26 -24.81 -11.40
N PRO A 141 7.01 -24.54 -11.82
CA PRO A 141 6.09 -23.68 -11.09
C PRO A 141 5.37 -24.41 -9.94
N LYS A 142 5.66 -25.69 -9.68
CA LYS A 142 4.86 -26.52 -8.79
C LYS A 142 5.00 -26.08 -7.33
N CYS A 143 3.94 -26.27 -6.57
CA CYS A 143 3.99 -26.16 -5.12
C CYS A 143 4.56 -27.44 -4.52
N GLN A 144 5.24 -27.33 -3.37
CA GLN A 144 5.73 -28.47 -2.61
C GLN A 144 4.61 -29.43 -2.17
N CYS A 145 3.36 -28.95 -2.10
CA CYS A 145 2.20 -29.80 -1.83
C CYS A 145 1.74 -30.64 -3.04
N GLY A 146 2.45 -30.59 -4.17
CA GLY A 146 2.10 -31.30 -5.40
C GLY A 146 1.20 -30.52 -6.37
N TYR A 147 0.69 -29.35 -5.99
CA TYR A 147 -0.18 -28.56 -6.87
C TYR A 147 0.62 -28.02 -8.08
N PRO A 148 0.09 -28.09 -9.32
CA PRO A 148 0.86 -27.82 -10.54
C PRO A 148 1.42 -26.38 -10.64
N SER A 149 0.79 -25.40 -9.99
CA SER A 149 1.18 -24.00 -10.06
C SER A 149 1.02 -23.30 -8.71
N GLN A 150 2.15 -23.03 -8.05
CA GLN A 150 2.18 -22.28 -6.80
C GLN A 150 1.87 -20.80 -7.05
N ASN A 151 0.59 -20.46 -7.21
CA ASN A 151 0.10 -19.09 -7.37
C ASN A 151 -0.61 -18.58 -6.11
N ALA A 152 -0.91 -17.29 -6.06
CA ALA A 152 -1.51 -16.67 -4.87
C ALA A 152 -2.88 -17.28 -4.53
N LYS A 153 -3.71 -17.55 -5.54
CA LYS A 153 -5.02 -18.20 -5.37
C LYS A 153 -4.90 -19.54 -4.67
N HIS A 154 -4.00 -20.41 -5.14
CA HIS A 154 -3.74 -21.71 -4.54
C HIS A 154 -3.27 -21.57 -3.09
N MET A 155 -2.29 -20.70 -2.83
CA MET A 155 -1.70 -20.56 -1.51
C MET A 155 -2.69 -20.01 -0.47
N ILE A 156 -3.57 -19.10 -0.89
CA ILE A 156 -4.58 -18.51 0.00
C ILE A 156 -5.74 -19.47 0.24
N LEU A 157 -6.24 -20.15 -0.80
CA LEU A 157 -7.51 -20.87 -0.74
C LEU A 157 -7.38 -22.39 -0.55
N ALA A 158 -6.30 -23.02 -1.02
CA ALA A 158 -6.27 -24.47 -1.20
C ALA A 158 -5.04 -25.18 -0.62
N CYS A 159 -3.88 -24.53 -0.55
CA CYS A 159 -2.62 -25.21 -0.21
C CYS A 159 -2.67 -25.92 1.16
N PRO A 160 -2.54 -27.25 1.23
CA PRO A 160 -2.66 -27.97 2.51
C PRO A 160 -1.50 -27.66 3.47
N GLN A 161 -0.29 -27.43 2.95
CA GLN A 161 0.87 -27.03 3.77
C GLN A 161 0.62 -25.71 4.52
N TRP A 162 -0.17 -24.83 3.92
CA TRP A 162 -0.55 -23.55 4.49
C TRP A 162 -2.04 -23.55 4.80
N ALA A 163 -2.53 -24.55 5.53
CA ALA A 163 -3.93 -24.63 5.96
C ALA A 163 -4.20 -23.89 7.28
N LYS A 164 -3.18 -23.73 8.14
CA LYS A 164 -3.32 -23.11 9.45
C LYS A 164 -3.92 -21.70 9.35
N GLY A 165 -4.97 -21.44 10.13
CA GLY A 165 -5.71 -20.18 10.14
C GLY A 165 -6.59 -19.91 8.90
N ARG A 166 -6.61 -20.78 7.88
CA ARG A 166 -7.41 -20.55 6.66
C ARG A 166 -8.90 -20.59 6.94
N GLY A 167 -9.34 -21.58 7.73
CA GLY A 167 -10.76 -21.77 8.06
C GLY A 167 -11.39 -20.50 8.64
N GLU A 168 -10.66 -19.80 9.52
CA GLU A 168 -11.15 -18.56 10.12
C GLU A 168 -11.31 -17.42 9.11
N VAL A 169 -10.37 -17.28 8.18
CA VAL A 169 -10.48 -16.30 7.08
C VAL A 169 -11.70 -16.62 6.21
N LEU A 170 -11.86 -17.88 5.80
CA LEU A 170 -12.96 -18.30 4.92
C LEU A 170 -14.33 -18.25 5.62
N ARG A 171 -14.37 -18.47 6.93
CA ARG A 171 -15.60 -18.40 7.73
C ARG A 171 -16.15 -16.98 7.83
N ARG A 172 -15.26 -15.97 7.92
CA ARG A 172 -15.63 -14.55 8.00
C ARG A 172 -15.86 -13.88 6.64
N ALA A 173 -15.35 -14.48 5.55
CA ALA A 173 -15.54 -13.95 4.22
C ALA A 173 -17.01 -14.09 3.78
N LYS A 174 -17.60 -13.00 3.29
CA LYS A 174 -18.97 -12.99 2.75
C LYS A 174 -19.07 -13.79 1.44
N ASP A 175 -18.06 -13.63 0.58
CA ASP A 175 -17.86 -14.42 -0.63
C ASP A 175 -16.45 -15.01 -0.57
N ARG A 176 -16.36 -16.33 -0.74
CA ARG A 176 -15.12 -17.11 -0.68
C ARG A 176 -14.39 -17.19 -2.02
N SER A 177 -14.90 -16.53 -3.06
CA SER A 177 -14.20 -16.38 -4.33
C SER A 177 -12.94 -15.54 -4.14
N TYR A 178 -11.83 -15.95 -4.77
CA TYR A 178 -10.55 -15.22 -4.69
C TYR A 178 -10.72 -13.75 -5.07
N LYS A 179 -11.46 -13.49 -6.15
CA LYS A 179 -11.68 -12.15 -6.68
C LYS A 179 -12.43 -11.26 -5.68
N ALA A 180 -13.49 -11.76 -5.04
CA ALA A 180 -14.24 -10.98 -4.05
C ALA A 180 -13.40 -10.71 -2.80
N MET A 181 -12.72 -11.74 -2.28
CA MET A 181 -11.85 -11.60 -1.11
C MET A 181 -10.71 -10.59 -1.34
N MET A 182 -10.16 -10.53 -2.57
CA MET A 182 -9.13 -9.54 -2.90
C MET A 182 -9.66 -8.11 -3.05
N ASN A 183 -10.96 -7.94 -3.31
CA ASN A 183 -11.61 -6.63 -3.44
C ASN A 183 -12.27 -6.16 -2.12
N SER A 184 -12.28 -7.00 -1.09
CA SER A 184 -12.78 -6.70 0.25
C SER A 184 -11.62 -6.26 1.14
N SER A 185 -11.66 -5.02 1.66
CA SER A 185 -10.62 -4.50 2.56
C SER A 185 -10.47 -5.35 3.82
N GLU A 186 -11.57 -5.87 4.35
CA GLU A 186 -11.57 -6.73 5.53
C GLU A 186 -10.94 -8.09 5.27
N ASP A 187 -11.27 -8.73 4.14
CA ASP A 187 -10.75 -10.06 3.82
C ASP A 187 -9.27 -9.98 3.45
N VAL A 188 -8.86 -8.96 2.70
CA VAL A 188 -7.44 -8.66 2.45
C VAL A 188 -6.69 -8.45 3.76
N ALA A 189 -7.26 -7.72 4.73
CA ALA A 189 -6.62 -7.53 6.03
C ALA A 189 -6.39 -8.86 6.76
N ARG A 190 -7.42 -9.73 6.80
CA ARG A 190 -7.34 -11.06 7.43
C ARG A 190 -6.31 -11.96 6.73
N ILE A 191 -6.32 -11.96 5.39
CA ILE A 191 -5.40 -12.76 4.56
C ILE A 191 -3.96 -12.29 4.77
N THR A 192 -3.70 -11.00 4.65
CA THR A 192 -2.35 -10.42 4.80
C THR A 192 -1.82 -10.60 6.22
N GLN A 193 -2.66 -10.46 7.24
CA GLN A 193 -2.31 -10.74 8.63
C GLN A 193 -1.93 -12.20 8.83
N ARG A 194 -2.71 -13.13 8.27
CA ARG A 194 -2.41 -14.55 8.31
C ARG A 194 -1.09 -14.89 7.60
N ILE A 195 -0.84 -14.28 6.44
CA ILE A 195 0.42 -14.43 5.70
C ILE A 195 1.61 -14.00 6.56
N LEU A 196 1.51 -12.84 7.21
CA LEU A 196 2.54 -12.34 8.13
C LEU A 196 2.74 -13.29 9.32
N HIS A 197 1.66 -13.81 9.89
CA HIS A 197 1.73 -14.69 11.05
C HIS A 197 2.39 -16.04 10.73
N GLU A 198 1.94 -16.69 9.64
CA GLU A 198 2.44 -18.01 9.22
C GLU A 198 3.80 -17.94 8.52
N GLY A 199 4.21 -16.77 8.01
CA GLY A 199 5.56 -16.52 7.52
C GLY A 199 5.93 -17.25 6.23
N TRP A 200 4.95 -17.71 5.45
CA TRP A 200 5.21 -18.49 4.23
C TRP A 200 5.83 -17.69 3.08
N ILE A 201 5.79 -16.35 3.17
CA ILE A 201 6.47 -15.48 2.23
C ILE A 201 7.72 -14.91 2.88
N LYS A 202 8.88 -15.50 2.55
CA LYS A 202 10.18 -15.16 3.15
C LYS A 202 10.54 -13.66 3.07
N GLN A 203 10.10 -12.98 2.01
CA GLN A 203 10.37 -11.55 1.82
C GLN A 203 9.80 -10.64 2.94
N PHE A 204 8.80 -11.11 3.68
CA PHE A 204 8.18 -10.35 4.79
C PHE A 204 8.59 -10.87 6.17
N ARG A 205 9.60 -11.76 6.26
CA ARG A 205 10.05 -12.33 7.55
C ARG A 205 10.38 -11.25 8.58
N LEU A 206 11.13 -10.23 8.19
CA LEU A 206 11.58 -9.14 9.07
C LEU A 206 10.44 -8.24 9.56
N VAL A 207 9.28 -8.23 8.89
CA VAL A 207 8.13 -7.42 9.31
C VAL A 207 7.69 -7.83 10.72
N ARG A 208 7.65 -9.13 11.01
CA ARG A 208 7.25 -9.64 12.32
C ARG A 208 8.18 -9.16 13.43
N GLU A 209 9.48 -9.18 13.16
CA GLU A 209 10.52 -8.76 14.10
C GLU A 209 10.40 -7.26 14.40
N VAL A 210 10.21 -6.44 13.36
CA VAL A 210 9.99 -4.99 13.50
C VAL A 210 8.71 -4.69 14.27
N GLU A 211 7.59 -5.36 13.96
CA GLU A 211 6.33 -5.18 14.68
C GLU A 211 6.43 -5.56 16.16
N ALA A 212 7.19 -6.61 16.49
CA ALA A 212 7.44 -7.01 17.87
C ALA A 212 8.26 -5.95 18.62
N VAL A 213 9.28 -5.39 17.98
CA VAL A 213 10.09 -4.30 18.55
C VAL A 213 9.25 -3.04 18.75
N GLN A 214 8.39 -2.68 17.79
CA GLN A 214 7.49 -1.53 17.91
C GLN A 214 6.53 -1.69 19.09
N LYS A 215 5.89 -2.85 19.24
CA LYS A 215 5.02 -3.14 20.39
C LYS A 215 5.76 -3.03 21.72
N LYS A 216 7.00 -3.53 21.79
CA LYS A 216 7.84 -3.38 23.00
C LYS A 216 8.11 -1.89 23.31
N LYS A 217 8.42 -1.09 22.29
CA LYS A 217 8.62 0.38 22.45
C LYS A 217 7.34 1.08 22.91
N GLU A 218 6.19 0.74 22.33
CA GLU A 218 4.88 1.29 22.72
C GLU A 218 4.54 0.93 24.17
N ASN A 219 4.76 -0.31 24.58
CA ASN A 219 4.55 -0.76 25.96
C ASN A 219 5.47 -0.05 26.95
N VAL A 220 6.75 0.15 26.59
CA VAL A 220 7.69 0.93 27.40
C VAL A 220 7.29 2.40 27.48
N LYS A 221 6.82 3.00 26.38
CA LYS A 221 6.35 4.39 26.35
C LYS A 221 5.08 4.56 27.18
N SER A 222 4.13 3.62 27.11
CA SER A 222 2.93 3.60 27.95
C SER A 222 3.29 3.50 29.44
N ARG A 223 4.22 2.62 29.81
CA ARG A 223 4.74 2.52 31.20
C ARG A 223 5.46 3.79 31.67
N LYS A 224 6.28 4.41 30.83
CA LYS A 224 6.97 5.67 31.16
C LYS A 224 6.03 6.88 31.20
N GLY A 225 4.98 6.89 30.38
CA GLY A 225 3.92 7.91 30.42
C GLY A 225 3.05 7.86 31.67
N LEU A 226 2.91 6.67 32.28
CA LEU A 226 2.27 6.49 33.59
C LEU A 226 3.16 6.99 34.76
N GLY A 227 4.48 7.10 34.58
CA GLY A 227 5.41 7.56 35.61
C GLY A 227 5.38 9.08 35.88
N TRP A 228 4.81 9.88 34.97
CA TRP A 228 4.62 11.33 35.17
C TRP A 228 3.32 11.66 35.89
N ILE A 229 2.40 10.69 36.00
CA ILE A 229 1.09 10.85 36.65
C ILE A 229 1.17 10.53 38.16
N THR A 230 2.19 9.79 38.61
CA THR A 230 2.32 9.37 40.03
C THR A 230 3.13 10.31 40.93
N HIS A 231 3.59 11.47 40.43
CA HIS A 231 4.38 12.43 41.24
C HIS A 231 3.59 13.66 41.74
N TRP A 232 2.26 13.70 41.59
CA TRP A 232 1.42 14.87 41.94
C TRP A 232 0.32 14.62 42.97
N THR A 233 0.47 13.61 43.82
CA THR A 233 -0.48 13.35 44.91
C THR A 233 0.20 13.22 46.27
N HIS A 234 1.06 14.17 46.66
CA HIS A 234 1.43 14.39 48.06
C HIS A 234 1.93 15.84 48.26
N SER A 235 1.04 16.84 48.13
CA SER A 235 1.27 18.16 48.76
C SER A 235 0.03 19.06 48.71
N VAL A 236 -1.10 18.61 49.28
CA VAL A 236 -2.16 19.54 49.69
C VAL A 236 -2.75 18.99 50.99
N ASN A 237 -2.18 19.41 52.13
CA ASN A 237 -2.86 19.55 53.42
C ASN A 237 -1.82 19.90 54.50
N ALA A 238 -1.38 21.16 54.50
CA ALA A 238 -0.82 21.80 55.68
C ALA A 238 -0.87 23.31 55.48
N LEU A 239 -1.90 23.96 56.04
CA LEU A 239 -1.83 25.36 56.51
C LEU A 239 -2.94 25.55 57.56
N PRO A 240 -2.65 26.27 58.67
CA PRO A 240 -3.40 26.20 59.92
C PRO A 240 -4.57 27.19 59.93
N LYS A 241 -5.68 26.80 60.55
CA LYS A 241 -6.80 27.71 60.84
C LYS A 241 -6.53 28.42 62.15
N GLY A 242 -6.29 29.73 62.09
CA GLY A 242 -6.22 30.60 63.25
C GLY A 242 -7.55 30.66 64.00
N LYS A 243 -7.49 30.63 65.32
CA LYS A 243 -8.59 31.00 66.23
C LYS A 243 -8.49 32.50 66.52
N ILE A 244 -9.60 33.19 66.32
CA ILE A 244 -9.86 34.53 66.83
C ILE A 244 -10.55 34.30 68.18
N GLU A 245 -9.93 34.76 69.26
CA GLU A 245 -10.58 34.89 70.57
C GLU A 245 -10.82 36.38 70.83
N THR A 246 -12.05 36.71 71.22
CA THR A 246 -12.45 37.97 71.86
C THR A 246 -12.09 37.94 73.33
#